data_AF-A0A6B2LAS9-F1
#
_entry.id   AF-A0A6B2LAS9-F1
#
_cell.length_a   1.000
_cell.length_b   1.000
_cell.length_c   1.000
_cell.angle_alpha   90.00
_cell.angle_beta   90.00
_cell.angle_gamma   90.00
#
_symmetry.space_group_name_H-M   'P 1'
#
loop_
_entity.id
_entity.type
_entity.pdbx_description
1 polymer ?
#
loop_
_entity_poly.entity_id
_entity_poly.type
_entity_poly.pdbx_seq_one_letter_code
_entity_poly.pdbx_strand_id
1 'polypeptide(L)'
;MDKLVKNNKLPLVLDLDQTLVHCVLQEHLDSGLVDGDISETIQFSAKKALYRVAFRPHLAKFIRNAKQLFEIHLYTSGTREYAKTVLELISHHLLDGEPVIQGKMVSRCDTGNANSKNLMFVVPGLENYCVILDDNVFVWETWRSNVLQIFPFMHFKTVPKDDPKENQDQSSGEENTIFEETDTYLNSMYNVLRDIHCRFFKFEEINKRIPIEEHIQHRRKWVLSGTNLVFSGLFPVNVIPEQQRLWKNAQSFGANCSVTLTPHSTHLIAARPGTRKVHKALETDSIYVVNSLWLDLSIAHWVKRNELKFLLI
;
A
#
# COMPACT_ATOMS: atom_id res chain seq x y z
N MET A 1 22.58 9.57 11.88
CA MET A 1 21.88 10.27 10.80
C MET A 1 22.84 10.90 9.81
N ASP A 2 23.87 11.62 10.28
CA ASP A 2 24.71 12.45 9.42
C ASP A 2 25.48 11.68 8.33
N LYS A 3 25.86 10.41 8.59
CA LYS A 3 26.41 9.52 7.55
C LYS A 3 25.44 9.34 6.37
N LEU A 4 24.16 9.11 6.64
CA LEU A 4 23.15 8.91 5.61
C LEU A 4 22.90 10.22 4.85
N VAL A 5 22.75 11.33 5.58
CA VAL A 5 22.58 12.66 4.97
C VAL A 5 23.75 13.04 4.08
N LYS A 6 25.00 12.80 4.52
CA LYS A 6 26.20 13.03 3.70
C LYS A 6 26.18 12.23 2.39
N ASN A 7 25.54 11.08 2.39
CA ASN A 7 25.36 10.23 1.21
C ASN A 7 24.03 10.48 0.48
N ASN A 8 23.30 11.55 0.83
CA ASN A 8 21.97 11.86 0.30
C ASN A 8 20.97 10.70 0.45
N LYS A 9 20.98 10.02 1.60
CA LYS A 9 20.14 8.85 1.90
C LYS A 9 19.28 9.01 3.15
N LEU A 10 18.18 8.26 3.18
CA LEU A 10 17.34 8.01 4.36
C LEU A 10 17.25 6.50 4.65
N PRO A 11 16.95 6.06 5.89
CA PRO A 11 16.66 4.66 6.16
C PRO A 11 15.26 4.27 5.65
N LEU A 12 15.18 3.17 4.89
CA LEU A 12 13.93 2.55 4.44
C LEU A 12 13.83 1.13 4.98
N VAL A 13 12.79 0.86 5.78
CA VAL A 13 12.47 -0.49 6.24
C VAL A 13 11.40 -1.08 5.33
N LEU A 14 11.69 -2.24 4.77
CA LEU A 14 10.75 -3.01 3.95
C LEU A 14 10.22 -4.22 4.73
N ASP A 15 8.93 -4.49 4.60
CA ASP A 15 8.37 -5.81 4.86
C ASP A 15 8.58 -6.78 3.66
N LEU A 16 8.33 -8.08 3.83
CA LEU A 16 8.38 -9.09 2.77
C LEU A 16 6.99 -9.52 2.30
N ASP A 17 6.23 -10.17 3.17
CA ASP A 17 5.04 -10.95 2.81
C ASP A 17 3.86 -10.02 2.54
N GLN A 18 3.21 -10.16 1.39
CA GLN A 18 2.17 -9.25 0.89
C GLN A 18 2.67 -7.81 0.63
N THR A 19 3.94 -7.50 0.91
CA THR A 19 4.58 -6.24 0.52
C THR A 19 5.41 -6.39 -0.77
N LEU A 20 6.45 -7.22 -0.76
CA LEU A 20 7.36 -7.46 -1.90
C LEU A 20 7.12 -8.80 -2.60
N VAL A 21 6.61 -9.79 -1.86
CA VAL A 21 6.38 -11.14 -2.34
C VAL A 21 5.08 -11.70 -1.78
N HIS A 22 4.54 -12.73 -2.43
CA HIS A 22 3.49 -13.55 -1.81
C HIS A 22 3.97 -14.99 -1.79
N CYS A 23 4.00 -15.62 -0.61
CA CYS A 23 4.48 -16.98 -0.43
C CYS A 23 3.37 -17.88 0.13
N VAL A 24 3.23 -19.08 -0.42
CA VAL A 24 2.31 -20.12 0.06
C VAL A 24 3.05 -21.44 0.23
N LEU A 25 2.48 -22.34 1.04
CA LEU A 25 2.95 -23.72 1.10
C LEU A 25 2.53 -24.45 -0.18
N GLN A 26 3.43 -25.26 -0.75
CA GLN A 26 3.14 -26.04 -1.95
C GLN A 26 1.94 -26.99 -1.71
N GLU A 27 1.83 -27.56 -0.51
CA GLU A 27 0.70 -28.44 -0.15
C GLU A 27 -0.67 -27.74 -0.23
N HIS A 28 -0.74 -26.42 -0.04
CA HIS A 28 -1.98 -25.66 -0.18
C HIS A 28 -2.40 -25.49 -1.65
N LEU A 29 -1.42 -25.39 -2.57
CA LEU A 29 -1.69 -25.39 -4.00
C LEU A 29 -2.12 -26.79 -4.47
N ASP A 30 -1.38 -27.82 -4.04
CA ASP A 30 -1.65 -29.21 -4.42
C ASP A 30 -3.03 -29.69 -3.94
N SER A 31 -3.50 -29.16 -2.80
CA SER A 31 -4.83 -29.45 -2.24
C SER A 31 -5.94 -28.55 -2.77
N GLY A 32 -5.63 -27.57 -3.62
CA GLY A 32 -6.62 -26.61 -4.15
C GLY A 32 -7.18 -25.65 -3.10
N LEU A 33 -6.52 -25.48 -1.94
CA LEU A 33 -6.90 -24.48 -0.93
C LEU A 33 -6.58 -23.05 -1.38
N VAL A 34 -5.60 -22.91 -2.26
CA VAL A 34 -5.24 -21.65 -2.91
C VAL A 34 -5.08 -21.87 -4.41
N ASP A 35 -5.41 -20.85 -5.19
CA ASP A 35 -5.27 -20.82 -6.64
C ASP A 35 -4.47 -19.57 -7.06
N GLY A 36 -3.76 -19.65 -8.17
CA GLY A 36 -2.95 -18.56 -8.69
C GLY A 36 -2.02 -19.02 -9.80
N ASP A 37 -1.64 -18.10 -10.69
CA ASP A 37 -0.75 -18.42 -11.81
C ASP A 37 0.63 -18.88 -11.32
N ILE A 38 1.00 -20.12 -11.58
CA ILE A 38 2.28 -20.67 -11.14
C ILE A 38 3.42 -20.41 -12.13
N SER A 39 3.14 -19.87 -13.32
CA SER A 39 4.10 -19.78 -14.43
C SER A 39 5.34 -18.94 -14.10
N GLU A 40 5.16 -17.81 -13.41
CA GLU A 40 6.25 -16.89 -13.00
C GLU A 40 6.61 -17.00 -11.50
N THR A 41 6.37 -18.16 -10.90
CA THR A 41 6.63 -18.41 -9.47
C THR A 41 7.82 -19.33 -9.26
N ILE A 42 8.47 -19.22 -8.09
CA ILE A 42 9.63 -20.02 -7.74
C ILE A 42 9.29 -20.93 -6.56
N GLN A 43 9.63 -22.21 -6.70
CA GLN A 43 9.53 -23.18 -5.63
C GLN A 43 10.84 -23.27 -4.84
N PHE A 44 10.78 -23.30 -3.52
CA PHE A 44 11.96 -23.42 -2.67
C PHE A 44 11.63 -24.14 -1.36
N SER A 45 12.66 -24.69 -0.71
CA SER A 45 12.51 -25.37 0.58
C SER A 45 13.04 -24.52 1.72
N ALA A 46 12.26 -24.39 2.79
CA ALA A 46 12.69 -23.75 4.03
C ALA A 46 12.13 -24.55 5.23
N LYS A 47 12.97 -24.81 6.26
CA LYS A 47 12.59 -25.58 7.46
C LYS A 47 11.84 -26.90 7.18
N LYS A 48 12.26 -27.64 6.15
CA LYS A 48 11.65 -28.90 5.70
C LYS A 48 10.24 -28.77 5.11
N ALA A 49 9.72 -27.56 4.95
CA ALA A 49 8.51 -27.31 4.19
C ALA A 49 8.86 -26.80 2.79
N LEU A 50 8.01 -27.13 1.82
CA LEU A 50 8.12 -26.71 0.44
C LEU A 50 7.19 -25.52 0.22
N TYR A 51 7.75 -24.43 -0.27
CA TYR A 51 7.05 -23.18 -0.50
C TYR A 51 7.08 -22.82 -1.98
N ARG A 52 6.12 -21.99 -2.38
CA ARG A 52 6.11 -21.32 -3.66
C ARG A 52 5.95 -19.82 -3.44
N VAL A 53 6.81 -19.03 -4.09
CA VAL A 53 6.83 -17.57 -3.98
C VAL A 53 6.58 -16.93 -5.33
N ALA A 54 5.70 -15.94 -5.33
CA ALA A 54 5.52 -14.97 -6.40
C ALA A 54 6.22 -13.66 -6.02
N PHE A 55 6.95 -13.06 -6.96
CA PHE A 55 7.52 -11.74 -6.77
C PHE A 55 6.54 -10.68 -7.22
N ARG A 56 6.42 -9.60 -6.45
CA ARG A 56 5.57 -8.49 -6.83
C ARG A 56 6.09 -7.84 -8.11
N PRO A 57 5.22 -7.54 -9.11
CA PRO A 57 5.66 -6.89 -10.33
C PRO A 57 6.45 -5.60 -10.09
N HIS A 58 7.45 -5.36 -10.93
CA HIS A 58 8.39 -4.23 -10.86
C HIS A 58 9.37 -4.22 -9.67
N LEU A 59 9.44 -5.28 -8.86
CA LEU A 59 10.33 -5.37 -7.70
C LEU A 59 11.80 -5.04 -8.02
N ALA A 60 12.33 -5.58 -9.12
CA ALA A 60 13.71 -5.33 -9.54
C ALA A 60 14.02 -3.83 -9.74
N LYS A 61 13.13 -3.14 -10.45
CA LYS A 61 13.23 -1.70 -10.72
C LYS A 61 13.06 -0.89 -9.43
N PHE A 62 12.09 -1.28 -8.60
CA PHE A 62 11.85 -0.66 -7.30
C PHE A 62 13.10 -0.69 -6.42
N ILE A 63 13.71 -1.86 -6.20
CA ILE A 63 14.90 -1.99 -5.34
C ILE A 63 16.08 -1.21 -5.90
N ARG A 64 16.39 -1.33 -7.20
CA ARG A 64 17.51 -0.59 -7.82
C ARG A 64 17.35 0.92 -7.68
N ASN A 65 16.15 1.45 -7.84
CA ASN A 65 15.89 2.87 -7.69
C ASN A 65 15.87 3.32 -6.22
N ALA A 66 15.23 2.55 -5.34
CA ALA A 66 15.19 2.85 -3.91
C ALA A 66 16.59 2.89 -3.28
N LYS A 67 17.50 1.99 -3.68
CA LYS A 67 18.91 1.99 -3.25
C LYS A 67 19.67 3.28 -3.56
N GLN A 68 19.22 4.10 -4.51
CA GLN A 68 19.87 5.39 -4.82
C GLN A 68 19.54 6.45 -3.77
N LEU A 69 18.36 6.38 -3.16
CA LEU A 69 17.82 7.38 -2.24
C LEU A 69 17.77 6.89 -0.79
N PHE A 70 17.86 5.59 -0.57
CA PHE A 70 17.70 4.97 0.73
C PHE A 70 18.80 3.95 1.04
N GLU A 71 19.07 3.78 2.33
CA GLU A 71 19.70 2.58 2.86
C GLU A 71 18.58 1.60 3.21
N ILE A 72 18.53 0.45 2.52
CA ILE A 72 17.41 -0.50 2.65
C ILE A 72 17.69 -1.50 3.77
N HIS A 73 16.72 -1.64 4.68
CA HIS A 73 16.65 -2.61 5.77
C HIS A 73 15.45 -3.53 5.56
N LEU A 74 15.46 -4.70 6.20
CA LEU A 74 14.31 -5.61 6.22
C LEU A 74 13.78 -5.78 7.65
N TYR A 75 12.45 -5.74 7.80
CA TYR A 75 11.77 -6.21 9.01
C TYR A 75 10.55 -7.05 8.62
N THR A 76 10.69 -8.37 8.74
CA THR A 76 9.60 -9.34 8.48
C THR A 76 9.13 -10.05 9.74
N SER A 77 7.84 -10.39 9.80
CA SER A 77 7.30 -11.33 10.80
C SER A 77 7.57 -12.81 10.47
N GLY A 78 8.20 -13.09 9.33
CA GLY A 78 8.70 -14.40 8.97
C GLY A 78 9.94 -14.83 9.77
N THR A 79 10.33 -16.10 9.63
CA THR A 79 11.56 -16.63 10.25
C THR A 79 12.81 -16.09 9.56
N ARG A 80 13.94 -16.10 10.27
CA ARG A 80 15.22 -15.64 9.71
C ARG A 80 15.66 -16.47 8.50
N GLU A 81 15.48 -17.78 8.56
CA GLU A 81 15.83 -18.70 7.48
C GLU A 81 14.99 -18.42 6.23
N TYR A 82 13.67 -18.30 6.41
CA TYR A 82 12.74 -17.91 5.34
C TYR A 82 13.15 -16.59 4.69
N ALA A 83 13.39 -15.55 5.50
CA ALA A 83 13.76 -14.23 5.02
C ALA A 83 15.04 -14.27 4.18
N LYS A 84 16.08 -14.96 4.66
CA LYS A 84 17.34 -15.13 3.91
C LYS A 84 17.11 -15.79 2.55
N THR A 85 16.38 -16.91 2.53
CA THR A 85 16.11 -17.63 1.28
C THR A 85 15.33 -16.76 0.29
N VAL A 86 14.30 -16.05 0.73
CA VAL A 86 13.54 -15.15 -0.16
C VAL A 86 14.41 -14.01 -0.69
N LEU A 87 15.25 -13.39 0.14
CA LEU A 87 16.18 -12.34 -0.30
C LEU A 87 17.21 -12.87 -1.29
N GLU A 88 17.74 -14.08 -1.10
CA GLU A 88 18.64 -14.75 -2.03
C GLU A 88 17.95 -15.01 -3.37
N LEU A 89 16.71 -15.50 -3.36
CA LEU A 89 15.91 -15.71 -4.57
C LEU A 89 15.67 -14.39 -5.32
N ILE A 90 15.29 -13.30 -4.64
CA ILE A 90 15.14 -11.97 -5.27
C ILE A 90 16.49 -11.53 -5.88
N SER A 91 17.59 -11.69 -5.13
CA SER A 91 18.91 -11.26 -5.58
C SER A 91 19.34 -12.01 -6.84
N HIS A 92 19.19 -13.33 -6.86
CA HIS A 92 19.57 -14.18 -7.98
C HIS A 92 18.67 -13.99 -9.22
N HIS A 93 17.35 -13.92 -9.04
CA HIS A 93 16.41 -13.92 -10.17
C HIS A 93 16.12 -12.51 -10.72
N LEU A 94 16.25 -11.45 -9.91
CA LEU A 94 15.83 -10.10 -10.30
C LEU A 94 16.95 -9.06 -10.30
N LEU A 95 18.02 -9.29 -9.54
CA LEU A 95 19.06 -8.28 -9.26
C LEU A 95 20.46 -8.69 -9.67
N ASP A 96 20.63 -9.70 -10.52
CA ASP A 96 21.93 -10.14 -11.04
C ASP A 96 22.94 -10.52 -9.92
N GLY A 97 22.43 -11.04 -8.80
CA GLY A 97 23.20 -11.40 -7.61
C GLY A 97 23.40 -10.26 -6.61
N GLU A 98 23.01 -9.03 -6.92
CA GLU A 98 23.13 -7.90 -5.99
C GLU A 98 22.20 -8.06 -4.78
N PRO A 99 22.69 -7.86 -3.54
CA PRO A 99 21.90 -8.07 -2.32
C PRO A 99 20.76 -7.06 -2.23
N VAL A 100 19.53 -7.49 -1.92
CA VAL A 100 18.37 -6.59 -1.78
C VAL A 100 18.61 -5.47 -0.75
N ILE A 101 19.12 -5.86 0.42
CA ILE A 101 19.33 -4.97 1.58
C ILE A 101 20.77 -4.50 1.69
N GLN A 102 20.96 -3.30 2.24
CA GLN A 102 22.27 -2.71 2.55
C GLN A 102 22.51 -2.59 4.06
N GLY A 103 21.42 -2.57 4.84
CA GLY A 103 21.43 -2.41 6.27
C GLY A 103 21.08 -3.70 7.02
N LYS A 104 20.33 -3.54 8.11
CA LYS A 104 19.96 -4.61 9.05
C LYS A 104 18.75 -5.40 8.57
N MET A 105 18.79 -6.72 8.78
CA MET A 105 17.64 -7.61 8.67
C MET A 105 17.17 -8.00 10.07
N VAL A 106 15.87 -7.80 10.32
CA VAL A 106 15.16 -8.23 11.53
C VAL A 106 14.04 -9.20 11.13
N SER A 107 13.93 -10.29 11.87
CA SER A 107 12.91 -11.33 11.70
C SER A 107 12.19 -11.58 13.03
N ARG A 108 11.10 -12.36 13.04
CA ARG A 108 10.44 -12.75 14.30
C ARG A 108 11.36 -13.52 15.25
N CYS A 109 12.40 -14.18 14.72
CA CYS A 109 13.38 -14.90 15.52
C CYS A 109 14.26 -13.96 16.35
N ASP A 110 14.41 -12.70 15.94
CA ASP A 110 15.19 -11.69 16.64
C ASP A 110 14.38 -10.96 17.72
N THR A 111 13.05 -10.86 17.55
CA THR A 111 12.18 -10.07 18.43
C THR A 111 11.30 -10.91 19.36
N GLY A 112 11.09 -12.20 19.05
CA GLY A 112 10.19 -13.08 19.81
C GLY A 112 8.70 -12.73 19.67
N ASN A 113 8.35 -11.72 18.87
CA ASN A 113 6.97 -11.27 18.65
C ASN A 113 6.72 -11.09 17.15
N ALA A 114 5.75 -11.83 16.61
CA ALA A 114 5.34 -11.75 15.20
C ALA A 114 4.21 -10.74 14.95
N ASN A 115 3.54 -10.27 16.01
CA ASN A 115 2.35 -9.43 15.92
C ASN A 115 2.65 -7.93 16.08
N SER A 116 3.89 -7.58 16.41
CA SER A 116 4.32 -6.17 16.50
C SER A 116 5.74 -5.99 15.97
N LYS A 117 5.99 -4.80 15.42
CA LYS A 117 7.27 -4.36 14.88
C LYS A 117 7.68 -3.04 15.53
N ASN A 118 8.96 -2.90 15.86
CA ASN A 118 9.50 -1.70 16.50
C ASN A 118 10.82 -1.26 15.83
N LEU A 119 10.87 -0.01 15.37
CA LEU A 119 12.02 0.55 14.65
C LEU A 119 13.33 0.48 15.44
N MET A 120 13.28 0.45 16.78
CA MET A 120 14.49 0.32 17.61
C MET A 120 15.28 -0.97 17.34
N PHE A 121 14.62 -2.05 16.88
CA PHE A 121 15.32 -3.28 16.52
C PHE A 121 16.11 -3.16 15.22
N VAL A 122 15.74 -2.25 14.32
CA VAL A 122 16.31 -2.17 12.96
C VAL A 122 17.17 -0.93 12.73
N VAL A 123 16.75 0.23 13.25
CA VAL A 123 17.40 1.54 13.03
C VAL A 123 17.44 2.39 14.33
N PRO A 124 18.07 1.90 15.41
CA PRO A 124 18.09 2.61 16.69
C PRO A 124 18.69 4.02 16.56
N GLY A 125 17.99 5.03 17.08
CA GLY A 125 18.36 6.44 17.00
C GLY A 125 18.05 7.13 15.66
N LEU A 126 17.41 6.45 14.72
CA LEU A 126 16.98 6.98 13.42
C LEU A 126 15.46 6.83 13.19
N GLU A 127 14.70 6.47 14.22
CA GLU A 127 13.29 6.10 14.13
C GLU A 127 12.47 7.26 13.55
N ASN A 128 12.72 8.49 14.00
CA ASN A 128 12.07 9.71 13.49
C ASN A 128 12.40 10.04 12.03
N TYR A 129 13.36 9.35 11.41
CA TYR A 129 13.83 9.61 10.04
C TYR A 129 13.62 8.42 9.10
N CYS A 130 13.07 7.31 9.62
CA CYS A 130 12.90 6.09 8.87
C CYS A 130 11.53 6.01 8.22
N VAL A 131 11.51 5.79 6.90
CA VAL A 131 10.29 5.44 6.18
C VAL A 131 10.09 3.93 6.23
N ILE A 132 8.84 3.50 6.41
CA ILE A 132 8.45 2.09 6.40
C ILE A 132 7.56 1.83 5.20
N LEU A 133 7.81 0.76 4.45
CA LEU A 133 6.90 0.22 3.43
C LEU A 133 6.41 -1.14 3.88
N ASP A 134 5.13 -1.22 4.23
CA ASP A 134 4.49 -2.40 4.82
C ASP A 134 2.99 -2.36 4.47
N ASP A 135 2.39 -3.48 4.11
CA ASP A 135 0.96 -3.56 3.82
C ASP A 135 0.11 -3.50 5.10
N ASN A 136 0.69 -3.90 6.23
CA ASN A 136 0.00 -3.95 7.52
C ASN A 136 0.48 -2.84 8.46
N VAL A 137 -0.23 -1.71 8.44
CA VAL A 137 0.06 -0.59 9.34
C VAL A 137 -0.11 -0.94 10.83
N PHE A 138 -0.90 -1.96 11.17
CA PHE A 138 -1.27 -2.21 12.56
C PHE A 138 -0.15 -2.82 13.40
N VAL A 139 0.81 -3.53 12.79
CA VAL A 139 1.96 -4.09 13.50
C VAL A 139 2.94 -3.02 13.98
N TRP A 140 2.86 -1.80 13.45
CA TRP A 140 3.77 -0.69 13.77
C TRP A 140 3.22 0.26 14.83
N GLU A 141 2.83 -0.22 16.00
CA GLU A 141 1.96 0.54 16.92
C GLU A 141 2.38 1.98 17.22
N THR A 142 3.64 2.16 17.63
CA THR A 142 4.24 3.47 17.93
C THR A 142 4.58 4.28 16.68
N TRP A 143 4.82 3.60 15.56
CA TRP A 143 5.43 4.19 14.36
C TRP A 143 4.49 4.19 13.15
N ARG A 144 3.17 4.09 13.36
CA ARG A 144 2.16 4.06 12.29
C ARG A 144 2.26 5.25 11.34
N SER A 145 2.63 6.41 11.86
CA SER A 145 2.82 7.64 11.06
C SER A 145 3.99 7.55 10.07
N ASN A 146 4.95 6.65 10.30
CA ASN A 146 6.09 6.42 9.43
C ASN A 146 5.78 5.43 8.29
N VAL A 147 4.60 4.78 8.32
CA VAL A 147 4.22 3.74 7.37
C VAL A 147 3.62 4.35 6.11
N LEU A 148 4.25 4.05 4.97
CA LEU A 148 3.64 4.08 3.67
C LEU A 148 2.93 2.75 3.47
N GLN A 149 1.62 2.74 3.71
CA GLN A 149 0.84 1.53 3.52
C GLN A 149 0.71 1.23 2.04
N ILE A 150 1.25 0.09 1.61
CA ILE A 150 1.08 -0.45 0.26
C ILE A 150 -0.12 -1.39 0.22
N PHE A 151 -0.79 -1.50 -0.92
CA PHE A 151 -1.86 -2.48 -1.07
C PHE A 151 -1.28 -3.91 -0.97
N PRO A 152 -1.92 -4.86 -0.25
CA PRO A 152 -1.44 -6.22 -0.12
C PRO A 152 -1.26 -6.92 -1.48
N PHE A 153 -0.12 -7.54 -1.70
CA PHE A 153 0.17 -8.33 -2.89
C PHE A 153 -0.37 -9.76 -2.71
N MET A 154 -1.49 -10.03 -3.36
CA MET A 154 -2.23 -11.29 -3.23
C MET A 154 -2.23 -12.08 -4.54
N HIS A 155 -1.06 -12.60 -4.91
CA HIS A 155 -0.91 -13.48 -6.09
C HIS A 155 -1.74 -14.78 -5.99
N PHE A 156 -1.61 -15.50 -4.87
CA PHE A 156 -2.39 -16.68 -4.59
C PHE A 156 -3.69 -16.31 -3.85
N LYS A 157 -4.85 -16.71 -4.38
CA LYS A 157 -6.17 -16.45 -3.80
C LYS A 157 -6.68 -17.70 -3.09
N THR A 158 -7.24 -17.55 -1.90
CA THR A 158 -7.89 -18.66 -1.19
C THR A 158 -9.13 -19.09 -1.96
N VAL A 159 -9.27 -20.40 -2.20
CA VAL A 159 -10.48 -20.97 -2.80
C VAL A 159 -11.52 -21.16 -1.69
N PRO A 160 -12.70 -20.51 -1.78
CA PRO A 160 -13.78 -20.75 -0.82
C PRO A 160 -14.17 -22.22 -0.85
N LYS A 161 -14.32 -22.85 0.32
CA LYS A 161 -14.97 -24.16 0.39
C LYS A 161 -16.46 -23.92 0.15
N ASP A 162 -17.06 -24.63 -0.80
CA ASP A 162 -18.52 -24.61 -1.02
C ASP A 162 -19.23 -25.08 0.25
N ASP A 163 -19.61 -24.14 1.12
CA ASP A 163 -20.56 -24.38 2.19
C ASP A 163 -21.96 -23.96 1.68
N PRO A 164 -22.94 -24.89 1.53
CA PRO A 164 -24.25 -24.60 0.92
C PRO A 164 -25.16 -23.64 1.72
N LYS A 165 -24.65 -22.93 2.73
CA LYS A 165 -25.43 -22.04 3.58
C LYS A 165 -24.62 -20.83 4.03
N GLU A 166 -24.63 -19.78 3.21
CA GLU A 166 -24.83 -18.41 3.69
C GLU A 166 -25.18 -17.50 2.50
N ASN A 167 -26.46 -17.12 2.45
CA ASN A 167 -27.00 -16.20 1.47
C ASN A 167 -26.88 -14.76 2.00
N GLN A 168 -26.40 -13.88 1.12
CA GLN A 168 -26.63 -12.43 1.06
C GLN A 168 -25.85 -11.53 2.02
N ASP A 169 -24.57 -11.32 1.67
CA ASP A 169 -24.01 -9.97 1.48
C ASP A 169 -22.95 -10.03 0.36
N GLN A 170 -23.39 -10.37 -0.86
CA GLN A 170 -22.54 -10.37 -2.05
C GLN A 170 -22.48 -8.95 -2.62
N SER A 171 -21.53 -8.17 -2.10
CA SER A 171 -20.96 -7.00 -2.80
C SER A 171 -19.44 -7.04 -2.78
N SER A 172 -18.85 -8.23 -2.97
CA SER A 172 -17.40 -8.43 -3.02
C SER A 172 -16.94 -9.31 -4.18
N GLY A 173 -17.84 -9.75 -5.06
CA GLY A 173 -17.55 -10.71 -6.14
C GLY A 173 -17.10 -10.08 -7.46
N GLU A 174 -17.47 -8.83 -7.74
CA GLU A 174 -17.19 -8.17 -9.02
C GLU A 174 -16.01 -7.17 -8.98
N GLU A 175 -15.47 -6.86 -7.80
CA GLU A 175 -14.32 -5.95 -7.69
C GLU A 175 -13.00 -6.60 -8.14
N ASN A 176 -12.91 -7.92 -8.28
CA ASN A 176 -11.63 -8.59 -8.57
C ASN A 176 -11.31 -8.78 -10.06
N THR A 177 -12.25 -8.57 -10.98
CA THR A 177 -12.07 -8.88 -12.41
C THR A 177 -11.69 -7.68 -13.28
N ILE A 178 -11.73 -6.45 -12.75
CA ILE A 178 -11.31 -5.24 -13.48
C ILE A 178 -9.86 -4.82 -13.12
N PHE A 179 -9.25 -5.43 -12.10
CA PHE A 179 -8.00 -4.97 -11.47
C PHE A 179 -6.70 -5.62 -11.97
N GLU A 180 -6.73 -6.34 -13.10
CA GLU A 180 -5.52 -6.84 -13.75
C GLU A 180 -4.90 -5.83 -14.75
N GLU A 181 -5.05 -4.53 -14.51
CA GLU A 181 -4.01 -3.58 -14.93
C GLU A 181 -2.79 -3.84 -14.03
N THR A 182 -1.91 -4.78 -14.45
CA THR A 182 -0.58 -5.11 -13.93
C THR A 182 -0.21 -4.41 -12.59
N ASP A 183 -0.11 -5.13 -11.46
CA ASP A 183 0.23 -4.54 -10.14
C ASP A 183 1.34 -3.46 -10.24
N THR A 184 0.95 -2.18 -10.17
CA THR A 184 1.85 -1.03 -10.30
C THR A 184 2.14 -0.36 -8.96
N TYR A 185 1.83 -1.02 -7.85
CA TYR A 185 1.91 -0.41 -6.52
C TYR A 185 3.36 -0.08 -6.13
N LEU A 186 4.33 -0.94 -6.44
CA LEU A 186 5.74 -0.63 -6.18
C LEU A 186 6.24 0.59 -6.97
N ASN A 187 5.81 0.77 -8.21
CA ASN A 187 6.13 1.98 -8.99
C ASN A 187 5.53 3.23 -8.32
N SER A 188 4.30 3.12 -7.82
CA SER A 188 3.59 4.21 -7.16
C SER A 188 4.26 4.58 -5.84
N MET A 189 4.58 3.58 -5.01
CA MET A 189 5.27 3.77 -3.74
C MET A 189 6.68 4.33 -3.92
N TYR A 190 7.40 3.93 -4.98
CA TYR A 190 8.68 4.57 -5.30
C TYR A 190 8.54 6.08 -5.58
N ASN A 191 7.50 6.51 -6.32
CA ASN A 191 7.28 7.93 -6.56
C ASN A 191 7.00 8.69 -5.25
N VAL A 192 6.20 8.11 -4.35
CA VAL A 192 5.95 8.68 -3.02
C VAL A 192 7.23 8.77 -2.20
N LEU A 193 8.04 7.70 -2.17
CA LEU A 193 9.34 7.67 -1.49
C LEU A 193 10.28 8.76 -2.02
N ARG A 194 10.36 8.92 -3.35
CA ARG A 194 11.17 9.95 -3.99
C ARG A 194 10.71 11.35 -3.61
N ASP A 195 9.40 11.61 -3.58
CA ASP A 195 8.85 12.92 -3.21
C ASP A 195 9.14 13.25 -1.73
N ILE A 196 9.02 12.26 -0.84
CA ILE A 196 9.37 12.39 0.58
C ILE A 196 10.86 12.69 0.75
N HIS A 197 11.72 11.93 0.07
CA HIS A 197 13.16 12.14 0.09
C HIS A 197 13.54 13.55 -0.40
N CYS A 198 13.04 13.96 -1.57
CA CYS A 198 13.27 15.32 -2.10
C CYS A 198 12.81 16.40 -1.11
N ARG A 199 11.65 16.23 -0.48
CA ARG A 199 11.15 17.19 0.50
C ARG A 199 12.02 17.22 1.75
N PHE A 200 12.46 16.07 2.25
CA PHE A 200 13.36 15.97 3.39
C PHE A 200 14.66 16.74 3.14
N PHE A 201 15.33 16.51 2.02
CA PHE A 201 16.61 17.16 1.73
C PHE A 201 16.48 18.66 1.47
N LYS A 202 15.37 19.15 0.90
CA LYS A 202 15.07 20.60 0.84
C LYS A 202 14.98 21.26 2.22
N PHE A 203 14.46 20.53 3.21
CA PHE A 203 14.35 21.01 4.59
C PHE A 203 15.70 20.90 5.32
N GLU A 204 16.48 19.86 5.03
CA GLU A 204 17.85 19.70 5.53
C GLU A 204 18.76 20.85 5.06
N GLU A 205 18.65 21.30 3.81
CA GLU A 205 19.43 22.45 3.26
C GLU A 205 19.26 23.74 4.06
N ILE A 206 18.09 23.95 4.66
CA ILE A 206 17.79 25.10 5.52
C ILE A 206 17.97 24.79 7.01
N ASN A 207 18.70 23.72 7.35
CA ASN A 207 18.95 23.21 8.69
C ASN A 207 17.67 22.94 9.51
N LYS A 208 16.58 22.57 8.84
CA LYS A 208 15.30 22.20 9.49
C LYS A 208 15.05 20.71 9.35
N ARG A 209 15.67 19.91 10.22
CA ARG A 209 15.43 18.47 10.24
C ARG A 209 14.17 18.15 11.05
N ILE A 210 13.04 18.02 10.35
CA ILE A 210 11.75 17.61 10.94
C ILE A 210 11.55 16.10 10.83
N PRO A 211 10.71 15.48 11.68
CA PRO A 211 10.39 14.06 11.59
C PRO A 211 9.82 13.65 10.23
N ILE A 212 10.15 12.43 9.79
CA ILE A 212 9.72 11.85 8.52
C ILE A 212 8.20 11.75 8.41
N GLU A 213 7.50 11.57 9.53
CA GLU A 213 6.04 11.57 9.58
C GLU A 213 5.41 12.86 9.06
N GLU A 214 6.04 14.03 9.26
CA GLU A 214 5.51 15.30 8.75
C GLU A 214 5.63 15.36 7.22
N HIS A 215 6.71 14.82 6.65
CA HIS A 215 6.89 14.71 5.21
C HIS A 215 5.87 13.74 4.59
N ILE A 216 5.65 12.60 5.23
CA ILE A 216 4.65 11.61 4.83
C ILE A 216 3.24 12.21 4.90
N GLN A 217 2.88 12.86 6.02
CA GLN A 217 1.58 13.47 6.23
C GLN A 217 1.30 14.56 5.20
N HIS A 218 2.29 15.40 4.91
CA HIS A 218 2.16 16.39 3.83
C HIS A 218 1.91 15.70 2.49
N ARG A 219 2.72 14.70 2.12
CA ARG A 219 2.57 14.02 0.83
C ARG A 219 1.23 13.30 0.70
N ARG A 220 0.70 12.76 1.81
CA ARG A 220 -0.63 12.13 1.90
C ARG A 220 -1.74 13.15 1.67
N LYS A 221 -1.74 14.27 2.41
CA LYS A 221 -2.75 15.34 2.26
C LYS A 221 -2.70 16.03 0.89
N TRP A 222 -1.55 16.01 0.22
CA TRP A 222 -1.43 16.60 -1.10
C TRP A 222 -2.27 15.83 -2.15
N VAL A 223 -2.47 14.52 -1.98
CA VAL A 223 -3.07 13.63 -3.01
C VAL A 223 -4.42 14.13 -3.49
N LEU A 224 -5.34 14.46 -2.58
CA LEU A 224 -6.68 14.93 -2.92
C LEU A 224 -6.90 16.40 -2.57
N SER A 225 -5.81 17.16 -2.39
CA SER A 225 -5.90 18.60 -2.11
C SER A 225 -6.74 19.32 -3.17
N GLY A 226 -7.63 20.21 -2.73
CA GLY A 226 -8.56 20.93 -3.60
C GLY A 226 -9.78 20.12 -4.06
N THR A 227 -9.94 18.89 -3.59
CA THR A 227 -11.08 18.04 -3.93
C THR A 227 -12.20 18.19 -2.89
N ASN A 228 -13.42 18.49 -3.33
CA ASN A 228 -14.61 18.61 -2.49
C ASN A 228 -15.61 17.50 -2.86
N LEU A 229 -15.65 16.46 -2.03
CA LEU A 229 -16.36 15.21 -2.28
C LEU A 229 -17.74 15.18 -1.64
N VAL A 230 -18.69 14.61 -2.37
CA VAL A 230 -19.99 14.21 -1.87
C VAL A 230 -20.22 12.75 -2.20
N PHE A 231 -20.84 12.00 -1.30
CA PHE A 231 -21.14 10.58 -1.49
C PHE A 231 -22.64 10.35 -1.75
N SER A 232 -22.97 9.41 -2.65
CA SER A 232 -24.36 9.02 -2.96
C SER A 232 -24.52 7.50 -3.06
N GLY A 233 -25.38 6.93 -2.23
CA GLY A 233 -25.70 5.50 -2.27
C GLY A 233 -24.57 4.56 -1.83
N LEU A 234 -23.52 5.09 -1.20
CA LEU A 234 -22.36 4.32 -0.70
C LEU A 234 -22.43 3.99 0.79
N PHE A 235 -23.31 4.66 1.54
CA PHE A 235 -23.46 4.48 2.98
C PHE A 235 -24.90 4.06 3.31
N PRO A 236 -25.09 3.17 4.31
CA PRO A 236 -26.42 2.84 4.82
C PRO A 236 -27.21 4.08 5.27
N VAL A 237 -28.54 4.00 5.25
CA VAL A 237 -29.43 5.16 5.45
C VAL A 237 -29.41 5.72 6.90
N ASN A 238 -28.94 4.93 7.88
CA ASN A 238 -28.97 5.28 9.30
C ASN A 238 -27.58 5.34 9.96
N VAL A 239 -26.53 5.56 9.17
CA VAL A 239 -25.17 5.74 9.71
C VAL A 239 -24.70 7.17 9.54
N ILE A 240 -23.80 7.60 10.43
CA ILE A 240 -23.14 8.91 10.33
C ILE A 240 -22.12 8.83 9.19
N PRO A 241 -22.28 9.57 8.07
CA PRO A 241 -21.37 9.52 6.93
C PRO A 241 -19.91 9.81 7.28
N GLU A 242 -19.68 10.77 8.17
CA GLU A 242 -18.37 11.21 8.64
C GLU A 242 -17.60 10.12 9.39
N GLN A 243 -18.31 9.14 9.94
CA GLN A 243 -17.71 8.02 10.65
C GLN A 243 -17.31 6.87 9.72
N GLN A 244 -17.79 6.87 8.48
CA GLN A 244 -17.55 5.80 7.52
C GLN A 244 -16.10 5.79 7.03
N ARG A 245 -15.58 4.59 6.77
CA ARG A 245 -14.17 4.38 6.35
C ARG A 245 -13.81 5.19 5.12
N LEU A 246 -14.64 5.16 4.08
CA LEU A 246 -14.38 5.87 2.81
C LEU A 246 -14.28 7.38 3.00
N TRP A 247 -15.14 7.95 3.87
CA TRP A 247 -15.10 9.37 4.22
C TRP A 247 -13.80 9.74 4.96
N LYS A 248 -13.47 9.01 6.04
CA LYS A 248 -12.24 9.24 6.82
C LYS A 248 -10.99 9.09 5.97
N ASN A 249 -10.96 8.08 5.12
CA ASN A 249 -9.86 7.83 4.19
C ASN A 249 -9.68 9.02 3.24
N ALA A 250 -10.75 9.51 2.60
CA ALA A 250 -10.68 10.67 1.72
C ALA A 250 -10.14 11.92 2.44
N GLN A 251 -10.63 12.21 3.65
CA GLN A 251 -10.14 13.33 4.45
C GLN A 251 -8.67 13.17 4.84
N SER A 252 -8.24 11.96 5.20
CA SER A 252 -6.83 11.69 5.54
C SER A 252 -5.87 11.94 4.36
N PHE A 253 -6.37 11.90 3.13
CA PHE A 253 -5.66 12.20 1.89
C PHE A 253 -5.90 13.64 1.36
N GLY A 254 -6.54 14.49 2.18
CA GLY A 254 -6.66 15.93 1.93
C GLY A 254 -7.91 16.37 1.17
N ALA A 255 -8.88 15.48 0.95
CA ALA A 255 -10.18 15.87 0.42
C ALA A 255 -11.02 16.56 1.51
N ASN A 256 -11.83 17.53 1.09
CA ASN A 256 -12.95 18.01 1.90
C ASN A 256 -14.17 17.15 1.57
N CYS A 257 -14.96 16.78 2.58
CA CYS A 257 -16.15 15.96 2.38
C CYS A 257 -17.38 16.72 2.87
N SER A 258 -18.52 16.54 2.20
CA SER A 258 -19.79 17.16 2.56
C SER A 258 -20.95 16.18 2.33
N VAL A 259 -21.97 16.27 3.19
CA VAL A 259 -23.14 15.38 3.12
C VAL A 259 -24.03 15.72 1.92
N THR A 260 -24.02 16.99 1.50
CA THR A 260 -24.84 17.54 0.42
C THR A 260 -23.96 18.21 -0.63
N LEU A 261 -24.48 18.32 -1.86
CA LEU A 261 -23.85 19.10 -2.93
C LEU A 261 -23.80 20.57 -2.54
N THR A 262 -22.66 21.21 -2.81
CA THR A 262 -22.40 22.63 -2.55
C THR A 262 -21.90 23.29 -3.83
N PRO A 263 -21.89 24.64 -3.94
CA PRO A 263 -21.30 25.34 -5.08
C PRO A 263 -19.81 25.06 -5.30
N HIS A 264 -19.11 24.52 -4.30
CA HIS A 264 -17.69 24.18 -4.39
C HIS A 264 -17.46 22.68 -4.62
N SER A 265 -18.51 21.86 -4.69
CA SER A 265 -18.38 20.43 -4.93
C SER A 265 -17.67 20.18 -6.26
N THR A 266 -16.66 19.32 -6.26
CA THR A 266 -15.90 18.97 -7.46
C THR A 266 -16.16 17.53 -7.91
N HIS A 267 -16.52 16.64 -6.98
CA HIS A 267 -16.86 15.25 -7.33
C HIS A 267 -18.07 14.76 -6.54
N LEU A 268 -18.89 13.97 -7.22
CA LEU A 268 -19.88 13.11 -6.61
C LEU A 268 -19.44 11.65 -6.79
N ILE A 269 -19.11 10.98 -5.69
CA ILE A 269 -18.79 9.55 -5.69
C ILE A 269 -20.08 8.79 -5.44
N ALA A 270 -20.49 7.96 -6.39
CA ALA A 270 -21.78 7.30 -6.36
C ALA A 270 -21.72 5.81 -6.74
N ALA A 271 -22.51 5.00 -6.05
CA ALA A 271 -22.62 3.56 -6.35
C ALA A 271 -23.48 3.28 -7.60
N ARG A 272 -24.43 4.17 -7.92
CA ARG A 272 -25.40 3.98 -9.00
C ARG A 272 -25.94 5.31 -9.53
N PRO A 273 -26.31 5.39 -10.82
CA PRO A 273 -26.69 6.65 -11.46
C PRO A 273 -28.06 7.21 -11.04
N GLY A 274 -29.02 6.36 -10.65
CA GLY A 274 -30.41 6.77 -10.45
C GLY A 274 -30.74 7.57 -9.16
N THR A 275 -29.77 8.23 -8.53
CA THR A 275 -30.02 8.99 -7.29
C THR A 275 -30.29 10.46 -7.57
N ARG A 276 -31.10 11.11 -6.73
CA ARG A 276 -31.36 12.57 -6.82
C ARG A 276 -30.08 13.40 -6.80
N LYS A 277 -29.05 12.96 -6.04
CA LYS A 277 -27.75 13.62 -6.00
C LYS A 277 -27.02 13.51 -7.34
N VAL A 278 -27.07 12.34 -7.99
CA VAL A 278 -26.44 12.15 -9.30
C VAL A 278 -27.11 13.03 -10.35
N HIS A 279 -28.44 13.02 -10.44
CA HIS A 279 -29.13 13.89 -11.41
C HIS A 279 -28.78 15.37 -11.23
N LYS A 280 -28.76 15.87 -9.99
CA LYS A 280 -28.34 17.25 -9.69
C LYS A 280 -26.88 17.54 -10.04
N ALA A 281 -25.98 16.57 -9.83
CA ALA A 281 -24.58 16.74 -10.18
C ALA A 281 -24.38 16.79 -11.71
N LEU A 282 -25.14 16.00 -12.46
CA LEU A 282 -25.08 15.97 -13.93
C LEU A 282 -25.65 17.24 -14.59
N GLU A 283 -26.49 17.99 -13.90
CA GLU A 283 -26.94 19.32 -14.33
C GLU A 283 -25.81 20.37 -14.27
N THR A 284 -24.65 20.02 -13.68
CA THR A 284 -23.52 20.93 -13.48
C THR A 284 -22.25 20.39 -14.15
N ASP A 285 -21.75 21.08 -15.17
CA ASP A 285 -20.56 20.64 -15.92
C ASP A 285 -19.26 20.58 -15.10
N SER A 286 -19.22 21.21 -13.92
CA SER A 286 -18.03 21.29 -13.06
C SER A 286 -17.90 20.13 -12.06
N ILE A 287 -18.82 19.16 -12.06
CA ILE A 287 -18.82 18.05 -11.10
C ILE A 287 -18.53 16.73 -11.81
N TYR A 288 -17.43 16.08 -11.44
CA TYR A 288 -17.17 14.71 -11.88
C TYR A 288 -18.08 13.74 -11.12
N VAL A 289 -18.93 13.00 -11.85
CA VAL A 289 -19.74 11.92 -11.28
C VAL A 289 -19.02 10.60 -11.53
N VAL A 290 -18.38 10.06 -10.49
CA VAL A 290 -17.51 8.88 -10.58
C VAL A 290 -17.96 7.76 -9.66
N ASN A 291 -17.57 6.52 -9.96
CA ASN A 291 -17.72 5.40 -9.04
C ASN A 291 -16.68 5.45 -7.90
N SER A 292 -16.85 4.62 -6.85
CA SER A 292 -15.94 4.58 -5.69
C SER A 292 -14.51 4.17 -6.04
N LEU A 293 -14.34 3.40 -7.12
CA LEU A 293 -13.04 2.90 -7.56
C LEU A 293 -12.03 4.01 -7.84
N TRP A 294 -12.49 5.16 -8.35
CA TRP A 294 -11.64 6.34 -8.51
C TRP A 294 -10.95 6.75 -7.20
N LEU A 295 -11.70 6.80 -6.10
CA LEU A 295 -11.19 7.21 -4.80
C LEU A 295 -10.29 6.13 -4.21
N ASP A 296 -10.73 4.87 -4.26
CA ASP A 296 -9.95 3.74 -3.72
C ASP A 296 -8.60 3.61 -4.41
N LEU A 297 -8.55 3.67 -5.75
CA LEU A 297 -7.30 3.65 -6.50
C LEU A 297 -6.47 4.93 -6.32
N SER A 298 -7.09 6.08 -6.08
CA SER A 298 -6.34 7.30 -5.78
C SER A 298 -5.60 7.20 -4.45
N ILE A 299 -6.27 6.63 -3.45
CA ILE A 299 -5.73 6.41 -2.11
C ILE A 299 -4.67 5.31 -2.13
N ALA A 300 -4.98 4.16 -2.73
CA ALA A 300 -4.07 3.00 -2.75
C ALA A 300 -2.75 3.30 -3.48
N HIS A 301 -2.77 4.19 -4.48
CA HIS A 301 -1.58 4.62 -5.21
C HIS A 301 -1.00 5.96 -4.76
N TRP A 302 -1.63 6.66 -3.82
CA TRP A 302 -1.23 7.99 -3.35
C TRP A 302 -1.10 9.03 -4.48
N VAL A 303 -1.99 8.94 -5.47
CA VAL A 303 -2.04 9.81 -6.66
C VAL A 303 -3.50 9.99 -7.06
N LYS A 304 -3.96 11.24 -7.21
CA LYS A 304 -5.29 11.53 -7.77
C LYS A 304 -5.42 10.91 -9.16
N ARG A 305 -6.32 9.95 -9.33
CA ARG A 305 -6.55 9.29 -10.62
C ARG A 305 -7.33 10.20 -11.56
N ASN A 306 -7.19 9.95 -12.86
CA ASN A 306 -7.97 10.62 -13.89
C ASN A 306 -9.44 10.20 -13.78
N GLU A 307 -10.29 11.17 -13.47
CA GLU A 307 -11.74 11.03 -13.26
C GLU A 307 -12.44 10.41 -14.48
N LEU A 308 -11.98 10.74 -15.69
CA LEU A 308 -12.60 10.29 -16.95
C LEU A 308 -12.58 8.76 -17.12
N LYS A 309 -11.67 8.05 -16.44
CA LYS A 309 -11.60 6.59 -16.46
C LYS A 309 -12.64 5.92 -15.56
N PHE A 310 -13.34 6.69 -14.74
CA PHE A 310 -14.22 6.18 -13.68
C PHE A 310 -15.58 6.86 -13.65
N LEU A 311 -15.95 7.54 -14.75
CA LEU A 311 -17.27 8.15 -14.87
C LEU A 311 -18.35 7.09 -14.68
N LEU A 312 -19.40 7.45 -13.94
CA LEU A 312 -20.51 6.56 -13.67
C LEU A 312 -21.50 6.46 -14.83
N ILE A 313 -21.47 7.45 -15.73
CA ILE A 313 -22.31 7.61 -16.93
C ILE A 313 -21.45 8.21 -18.02
#